data_AF-C3ZLX8-F1
#
_entry.id   AF-C3ZLX8-F1
#
_cell.length_a   1.000
_cell.length_b   1.000
_cell.length_c   1.000
_cell.angle_alpha   90.00
_cell.angle_beta   90.00
_cell.angle_gamma   90.00
#
_symmetry.space_group_name_H-M   'P 1'
#
loop_
_entity.id
_entity.type
_entity.pdbx_description
1 polymer ?
#
loop_
_entity_poly.entity_id
_entity_poly.type
_entity_poly.pdbx_seq_one_letter_code
_entity_poly.pdbx_strand_id
1 'polypeptide(L)'
;MASKTEDGDMMSPCPETYLTPPPQPNVKKHGQLTDEQLKLFYDEGFVVVRDFFTPEELQPVRDAIAYLMDDLADRMFQAGLIKNKHENANLFERLILLEKEYPGISVILHKTPKLPQGFRDLWAHDRLLNVMEQLVGPEIAGHPNWNLRPKTPQNQQMDVPWHQDNAYFAPELLGTFVGTAWIPFLDVNAGNGCMQMVKYGHRKGVTAKHVCCMGGTCDDEAPEDVSFTKSRQVALQAMKEAIKETKKSEDAAKEKRKKKDELFKQQKKQKIQPLPLDVLKEVEAARTRELEMKTQLKQQKLETKASQAVKRRKIKPARAV
;
A
#
# COMPACT_ATOMS: atom_id res chain seq x y z
N MET A 1 11.07 -2.50 37.16
CA MET A 1 9.86 -1.68 36.96
C MET A 1 9.50 -1.77 35.49
N ALA A 2 8.39 -2.45 35.18
CA ALA A 2 7.90 -2.62 33.82
C ALA A 2 7.53 -1.24 33.24
N SER A 3 8.23 -0.81 32.19
CA SER A 3 7.77 0.31 31.39
C SER A 3 6.51 -0.15 30.67
N LYS A 4 5.37 0.46 31.03
CA LYS A 4 4.13 0.35 30.29
C LYS A 4 4.45 0.63 28.81
N THR A 5 4.28 -0.39 27.98
CA THR A 5 4.12 -0.21 26.55
C THR A 5 2.90 0.68 26.38
N GLU A 6 3.13 1.92 25.97
CA GLU A 6 2.08 2.80 25.49
C GLU A 6 1.28 2.04 24.44
N ASP A 7 -0.04 2.05 24.59
CA ASP A 7 -0.99 1.51 23.62
C ASP A 7 -0.58 2.00 22.24
N GLY A 8 -0.14 1.06 21.39
CA GLY A 8 0.33 1.36 20.05
C GLY A 8 -0.76 2.10 19.32
N ASP A 9 -0.47 3.35 18.95
CA ASP A 9 -1.35 4.24 18.21
C ASP A 9 -1.78 3.52 16.93
N MET A 10 -2.97 2.90 16.95
CA MET A 10 -3.52 2.21 15.79
C MET A 10 -3.87 3.32 14.78
N MET A 11 -2.95 3.53 13.84
CA MET A 11 -3.11 4.51 12.77
C MET A 11 -4.49 4.36 12.14
N SER A 12 -5.15 5.50 11.97
CA SER A 12 -6.51 5.54 11.45
C SER A 12 -6.58 4.93 10.04
N PRO A 13 -7.59 4.11 9.73
CA PRO A 13 -7.75 3.55 8.39
C PRO A 13 -7.79 4.63 7.29
N CYS A 14 -7.14 4.39 6.16
CA CYS A 14 -7.17 5.25 4.97
C CYS A 14 -7.78 4.53 3.75
N PRO A 15 -9.03 4.07 3.80
CA PRO A 15 -9.63 3.29 2.69
C PRO A 15 -9.84 4.13 1.43
N GLU A 16 -10.10 5.44 1.57
CA GLU A 16 -10.35 6.33 0.43
C GLU A 16 -9.19 6.36 -0.56
N THR A 17 -7.94 6.28 -0.06
CA THR A 17 -6.70 6.22 -0.85
C THR A 17 -6.71 5.07 -1.86
N TYR A 18 -7.33 3.93 -1.53
CA TYR A 18 -7.30 2.72 -2.36
C TYR A 18 -8.63 2.46 -3.09
N LEU A 19 -9.68 3.20 -2.78
CA LEU A 19 -11.03 2.99 -3.31
C LEU A 19 -11.48 4.09 -4.27
N THR A 20 -10.87 5.27 -4.20
CA THR A 20 -11.28 6.43 -4.98
C THR A 20 -10.29 6.66 -6.12
N PRO A 21 -10.69 6.46 -7.38
CA PRO A 21 -9.83 6.81 -8.50
C PRO A 21 -9.61 8.32 -8.56
N PRO A 22 -8.43 8.79 -9.02
CA PRO A 22 -8.24 10.20 -9.36
C PRO A 22 -9.17 10.58 -10.53
N PRO A 23 -9.35 11.89 -10.80
CA PRO A 23 -10.10 12.35 -11.97
C PRO A 23 -9.59 11.68 -13.25
N GLN A 24 -10.48 10.97 -13.94
CA GLN A 24 -10.11 10.18 -15.10
C GLN A 24 -10.01 11.07 -16.35
N PRO A 25 -9.05 10.81 -17.25
CA PRO A 25 -8.89 11.60 -18.46
C PRO A 25 -10.04 11.35 -19.44
N ASN A 26 -10.50 12.40 -20.13
CA ASN A 26 -11.56 12.28 -21.15
C ASN A 26 -11.09 11.53 -22.41
N VAL A 27 -9.78 11.56 -22.68
CA VAL A 27 -9.15 10.86 -23.82
C VAL A 27 -8.06 9.96 -23.27
N LYS A 28 -8.13 8.67 -23.59
CA LYS A 28 -7.16 7.69 -23.11
C LYS A 28 -5.87 7.75 -23.89
N LYS A 29 -4.75 7.84 -23.18
CA LYS A 29 -3.40 7.67 -23.74
C LYS A 29 -3.13 6.19 -23.98
N HIS A 30 -2.23 5.89 -24.91
CA HIS A 30 -1.78 4.53 -25.15
C HIS A 30 -1.17 3.92 -23.88
N GLY A 31 -1.60 2.71 -23.51
CA GLY A 31 -1.22 2.04 -22.26
C GLY A 31 -2.19 2.26 -21.08
N GLN A 32 -3.15 3.19 -21.16
CA GLN A 32 -4.16 3.32 -20.10
C GLN A 32 -5.16 2.16 -20.10
N LEU A 33 -5.67 1.84 -18.91
CA LEU A 33 -6.64 0.79 -18.68
C LEU A 33 -8.00 1.14 -19.30
N THR A 34 -8.70 0.10 -19.75
CA THR A 34 -10.13 0.17 -20.07
C THR A 34 -10.94 0.51 -18.81
N ASP A 35 -12.18 1.00 -18.96
CA ASP A 35 -13.01 1.36 -17.80
C ASP A 35 -13.36 0.13 -16.96
N GLU A 36 -13.49 -1.03 -17.61
CA GLU A 36 -13.71 -2.32 -16.95
C GLU A 36 -12.49 -2.74 -16.13
N GLN A 37 -11.28 -2.64 -16.69
CA GLN A 37 -10.03 -2.94 -15.98
C GLN A 37 -9.80 -1.99 -14.81
N LEU A 38 -10.07 -0.70 -15.01
CA LEU A 38 -9.96 0.31 -13.95
C LEU A 38 -10.94 0.01 -12.82
N LYS A 39 -12.20 -0.27 -13.15
CA LYS A 39 -13.20 -0.68 -12.17
C LYS A 39 -12.74 -1.93 -11.43
N LEU A 40 -12.23 -2.93 -12.13
CA LEU A 40 -11.73 -4.17 -11.53
C LEU A 40 -10.60 -3.91 -10.54
N PHE A 41 -9.66 -3.02 -10.89
CA PHE A 41 -8.54 -2.64 -10.03
C PHE A 41 -9.00 -2.04 -8.70
N TYR A 42 -9.87 -1.03 -8.73
CA TYR A 42 -10.37 -0.41 -7.49
C TYR A 42 -11.35 -1.31 -6.72
N ASP A 43 -12.04 -2.22 -7.41
CA ASP A 43 -12.99 -3.15 -6.80
C ASP A 43 -12.27 -4.31 -6.09
N GLU A 44 -11.40 -5.02 -6.80
CA GLU A 44 -10.74 -6.25 -6.33
C GLU A 44 -9.34 -6.01 -5.74
N GLY A 45 -8.71 -4.88 -6.01
CA GLY A 45 -7.39 -4.48 -5.48
C GLY A 45 -6.22 -4.78 -6.41
N PHE A 46 -6.47 -5.40 -7.56
CA PHE A 46 -5.47 -5.66 -8.60
C PHE A 46 -6.15 -5.85 -9.96
N VAL A 47 -5.36 -5.75 -11.04
CA VAL A 47 -5.79 -6.07 -12.39
C VAL A 47 -4.65 -6.73 -13.17
N VAL A 48 -4.98 -7.74 -13.96
CA VAL A 48 -4.02 -8.37 -14.88
C VAL A 48 -4.23 -7.80 -16.27
N VAL A 49 -3.20 -7.19 -16.84
CA VAL A 49 -3.22 -6.66 -18.20
C VAL A 49 -2.34 -7.55 -19.06
N ARG A 50 -2.99 -8.35 -19.92
CA ARG A 50 -2.29 -9.26 -20.84
C ARG A 50 -1.73 -8.45 -22.01
N ASP A 51 -0.62 -8.93 -22.55
CA ASP A 51 0.03 -8.38 -23.75
C ASP A 51 0.36 -6.87 -23.60
N PHE A 52 0.64 -6.44 -22.37
CA PHE A 52 0.98 -5.04 -22.08
C PHE A 52 2.37 -4.68 -22.59
N PHE A 53 3.33 -5.59 -22.57
CA PHE A 53 4.61 -5.38 -23.26
C PHE A 53 4.83 -6.52 -24.23
N THR A 54 5.39 -6.19 -25.38
CA THR A 54 5.95 -7.15 -26.31
C THR A 54 7.25 -7.75 -25.73
N PRO A 55 7.63 -8.98 -26.13
CA PRO A 55 8.92 -9.54 -25.74
C PRO A 55 10.11 -8.62 -26.09
N GLU A 56 10.03 -7.91 -27.21
CA GLU A 56 11.06 -6.99 -27.69
C GLU A 56 11.18 -5.76 -26.80
N GLU A 57 10.06 -5.19 -26.32
CA GLU A 57 10.06 -4.08 -25.34
C GLU A 57 10.72 -4.49 -24.01
N LEU A 58 10.66 -5.78 -23.63
CA LEU A 58 11.26 -6.28 -22.39
C LEU A 58 12.71 -6.78 -22.57
N GLN A 59 13.19 -6.92 -23.81
CA GLN A 59 14.52 -7.45 -24.08
C GLN A 59 15.66 -6.61 -23.46
N PRO A 60 15.63 -5.25 -23.49
CA PRO A 60 16.66 -4.44 -22.82
C PRO A 60 16.76 -4.71 -21.31
N VAL A 61 15.66 -5.09 -20.67
CA VAL A 61 15.64 -5.45 -19.25
C VAL A 61 16.25 -6.83 -19.04
N ARG A 62 15.96 -7.80 -19.91
CA ARG A 62 16.59 -9.12 -19.89
C ARG A 62 18.11 -9.03 -20.10
N ASP A 63 18.56 -8.20 -21.02
CA ASP A 63 19.99 -7.96 -21.27
C ASP A 63 20.65 -7.31 -20.05
N ALA A 64 19.96 -6.37 -19.38
CA ALA A 64 20.43 -5.80 -18.12
C ALA A 64 20.53 -6.82 -16.98
N ILE A 65 19.59 -7.78 -16.90
CA ILE A 65 19.68 -8.89 -15.92
C ILE A 65 20.86 -9.79 -16.26
N ALA A 66 21.08 -10.11 -17.55
CA ALA A 66 22.21 -10.90 -18.00
C ALA A 66 23.55 -10.25 -17.61
N TYR A 67 23.67 -8.94 -17.81
CA TYR A 67 24.85 -8.17 -17.39
C TYR A 67 25.08 -8.23 -15.87
N LEU A 68 24.03 -8.09 -15.05
CA LEU A 68 24.16 -8.22 -13.60
C LEU A 68 24.61 -9.62 -13.19
N MET A 69 24.14 -10.64 -13.90
CA MET A 69 24.52 -12.03 -13.68
C MET A 69 25.96 -12.29 -14.12
N ASP A 70 26.43 -11.68 -15.22
CA ASP A 70 27.83 -11.73 -15.66
C ASP A 70 28.77 -11.15 -14.60
N ASP A 71 28.50 -9.91 -14.14
CA ASP A 71 29.27 -9.25 -13.07
C ASP A 71 29.33 -10.10 -11.80
N LEU A 72 28.22 -10.74 -11.44
CA LEU A 72 28.17 -11.62 -10.27
C LEU A 72 28.95 -12.92 -10.49
N ALA A 73 28.75 -13.60 -11.62
CA ALA A 73 29.45 -14.83 -11.94
C ALA A 73 30.96 -14.63 -12.04
N ASP A 74 31.42 -13.54 -12.67
CA ASP A 74 32.85 -13.20 -12.76
C ASP A 74 33.48 -13.01 -11.38
N ARG A 75 32.83 -12.22 -10.50
CA ARG A 75 33.31 -12.00 -9.13
C ARG A 75 33.38 -13.30 -8.33
N MET A 76 32.37 -14.16 -8.46
CA MET A 76 32.33 -15.44 -7.74
C MET A 76 33.33 -16.45 -8.28
N PHE A 77 33.56 -16.47 -9.60
CA PHE A 77 34.57 -17.32 -10.23
C PHE A 77 35.99 -16.90 -9.85
N GLN A 78 36.29 -15.59 -9.90
CA GLN A 78 37.57 -15.04 -9.45
C GLN A 78 37.85 -15.32 -7.97
N ALA A 79 36.81 -15.33 -7.14
CA ALA A 79 36.89 -15.71 -5.73
C ALA A 79 36.97 -17.22 -5.48
N GLY A 80 36.88 -18.06 -6.52
CA GLY A 80 36.89 -19.52 -6.40
C GLY A 80 35.63 -20.12 -5.76
N LEU A 81 34.53 -19.35 -5.68
CA LEU A 81 33.26 -19.79 -5.08
C LEU A 81 32.41 -20.63 -6.03
N ILE A 82 32.61 -20.46 -7.34
CA ILE A 82 32.00 -21.28 -8.40
C ILE A 82 33.09 -21.78 -9.34
N LYS A 83 32.85 -22.93 -9.99
CA LYS A 83 33.80 -23.57 -10.91
C LYS A 83 33.51 -23.26 -12.37
N ASN A 84 32.27 -22.94 -12.70
CA ASN A 84 31.86 -22.61 -14.06
C ASN A 84 30.92 -21.40 -14.06
N LYS A 85 31.17 -20.46 -14.98
CA LYS A 85 30.32 -19.26 -15.17
C LYS A 85 29.05 -19.56 -15.98
N HIS A 86 28.98 -20.71 -16.65
CA HIS A 86 27.87 -21.19 -17.47
C HIS A 86 27.48 -20.24 -18.61
N GLU A 87 28.45 -19.58 -19.24
CA GLU A 87 28.23 -18.53 -20.26
C GLU A 87 27.43 -18.98 -21.50
N ASN A 88 27.45 -20.28 -21.80
CA ASN A 88 26.73 -20.85 -22.94
C ASN A 88 25.23 -21.14 -22.65
N ALA A 89 24.80 -21.06 -21.38
CA ALA A 89 23.41 -21.29 -21.00
C ALA A 89 22.58 -20.00 -21.17
N ASN A 90 21.29 -20.14 -21.50
CA ASN A 90 20.41 -18.97 -21.57
C ASN A 90 20.19 -18.34 -20.18
N LEU A 91 19.69 -17.10 -20.16
CA LEU A 91 19.52 -16.30 -18.94
C LEU A 91 18.90 -17.07 -17.75
N PHE A 92 17.81 -17.80 -18.00
CA PHE A 92 17.05 -18.46 -16.93
C PHE A 92 17.72 -19.76 -16.49
N GLU A 93 18.20 -20.58 -17.44
CA GLU A 93 18.95 -21.81 -17.15
C GLU A 93 20.25 -21.52 -16.41
N ARG A 94 20.95 -20.46 -16.82
CA ARG A 94 22.24 -20.07 -16.24
C ARG A 94 22.11 -19.76 -14.76
N LEU A 95 21.09 -19.02 -14.35
CA LEU A 95 20.84 -18.76 -12.94
C LEU A 95 20.57 -20.06 -12.15
N ILE A 96 19.84 -21.02 -12.72
CA ILE A 96 19.58 -22.32 -12.09
C ILE A 96 20.89 -23.10 -11.91
N LEU A 97 21.77 -23.10 -12.92
CA LEU A 97 23.08 -23.77 -12.84
C LEU A 97 23.97 -23.11 -11.79
N LEU A 98 24.00 -21.78 -11.75
CA LEU A 98 24.77 -21.05 -10.75
C LEU A 98 24.24 -21.28 -9.32
N GLU A 99 22.92 -21.34 -9.13
CA GLU A 99 22.31 -21.64 -7.82
C GLU A 99 22.66 -23.05 -7.34
N LYS A 100 22.79 -24.03 -8.25
CA LYS A 100 23.24 -25.39 -7.91
C LYS A 100 24.69 -25.44 -7.44
N GLU A 101 25.56 -24.61 -8.02
CA GLU A 101 26.96 -24.50 -7.57
C GLU A 101 27.09 -23.69 -6.29
N TYR A 102 26.29 -22.64 -6.14
CA TYR A 102 26.28 -21.76 -4.99
C TYR A 102 24.85 -21.43 -4.54
N PRO A 103 24.30 -22.20 -3.56
CA PRO A 103 23.00 -21.90 -2.96
C PRO A 103 22.99 -20.51 -2.32
N GLY A 104 22.02 -19.69 -2.71
CA GLY A 104 21.88 -18.29 -2.29
C GLY A 104 22.38 -17.26 -3.30
N ILE A 105 22.89 -17.65 -4.47
CA ILE A 105 23.33 -16.68 -5.49
C ILE A 105 22.17 -15.80 -5.99
N SER A 106 20.96 -16.36 -6.13
CA SER A 106 19.72 -15.63 -6.42
C SER A 106 19.43 -14.53 -5.39
N VAL A 107 19.70 -14.78 -4.10
CA VAL A 107 19.56 -13.77 -3.03
C VAL A 107 20.59 -12.66 -3.20
N ILE A 108 21.82 -12.97 -3.60
CA ILE A 108 22.86 -11.97 -3.87
C ILE A 108 22.47 -11.11 -5.08
N LEU A 109 21.99 -11.74 -6.16
CA LEU A 109 21.51 -11.04 -7.35
C LEU A 109 20.33 -10.10 -6.99
N HIS A 110 19.36 -10.61 -6.23
CA HIS A 110 18.22 -9.84 -5.74
C HIS A 110 18.63 -8.61 -4.92
N LYS A 111 19.65 -8.73 -4.06
CA LYS A 111 20.14 -7.65 -3.18
C LYS A 111 21.17 -6.73 -3.84
N THR A 112 21.46 -6.91 -5.12
CA THR A 112 22.46 -6.08 -5.81
C THR A 112 21.94 -4.64 -5.95
N PRO A 113 22.61 -3.64 -5.35
CA PRO A 113 22.10 -2.26 -5.27
C PRO A 113 22.37 -1.47 -6.57
N LYS A 114 22.26 -2.12 -7.74
CA LYS A 114 22.48 -1.50 -9.04
C LYS A 114 21.13 -1.49 -9.77
N LEU A 115 20.63 -0.31 -10.11
CA LEU A 115 19.50 -0.13 -11.04
C LEU A 115 20.07 0.07 -12.46
N PRO A 116 20.08 -0.97 -13.32
CA PRO A 116 20.66 -0.88 -14.66
C PRO A 116 19.81 -0.01 -15.59
N GLN A 117 20.39 0.41 -16.72
CA GLN A 117 19.72 1.30 -17.68
C GLN A 117 18.40 0.71 -18.20
N GLY A 118 18.36 -0.58 -18.58
CA GLY A 118 17.13 -1.21 -19.08
C GLY A 118 15.95 -1.12 -18.10
N PHE A 119 16.20 -1.22 -16.79
CA PHE A 119 15.16 -1.04 -15.78
C PHE A 119 14.69 0.41 -15.66
N ARG A 120 15.61 1.38 -15.79
CA ARG A 120 15.28 2.81 -15.79
C ARG A 120 14.43 3.18 -17.00
N ASP A 121 14.77 2.63 -18.16
CA ASP A 121 14.03 2.84 -19.40
C ASP A 121 12.63 2.24 -19.30
N LEU A 122 12.50 1.03 -18.72
CA LEU A 122 11.19 0.43 -18.44
C LEU A 122 10.36 1.30 -17.48
N TRP A 123 10.98 1.84 -16.43
CA TRP A 123 10.32 2.75 -15.49
C TRP A 123 9.85 4.04 -16.13
N ALA A 124 10.63 4.56 -17.07
CA ALA A 124 10.32 5.75 -17.84
C ALA A 124 9.45 5.46 -19.07
N HIS A 125 9.03 4.22 -19.30
CA HIS A 125 8.29 3.83 -20.49
C HIS A 125 6.92 4.49 -20.52
N ASP A 126 6.59 5.22 -21.60
CA ASP A 126 5.37 6.03 -21.71
C ASP A 126 4.10 5.26 -21.34
N ARG A 127 3.95 4.03 -21.85
CA ARG A 127 2.78 3.19 -21.54
C ARG A 127 2.65 2.89 -20.05
N LEU A 128 3.76 2.60 -19.37
CA LEU A 128 3.78 2.33 -17.94
C LEU A 128 3.48 3.61 -17.15
N LEU A 129 4.09 4.74 -17.53
CA LEU A 129 3.79 6.02 -16.90
C LEU A 129 2.32 6.42 -17.11
N ASN A 130 1.75 6.20 -18.29
CA ASN A 130 0.36 6.52 -18.58
C ASN A 130 -0.62 5.69 -17.74
N VAL A 131 -0.35 4.40 -17.52
CA VAL A 131 -1.18 3.57 -16.65
C VAL A 131 -1.04 3.98 -15.18
N MET A 132 0.18 4.30 -14.74
CA MET A 132 0.43 4.78 -13.38
C MET A 132 -0.19 6.16 -13.14
N GLU A 133 -0.16 7.07 -14.12
CA GLU A 133 -0.84 8.36 -14.10
C GLU A 133 -2.34 8.20 -13.85
N GLN A 134 -2.94 7.20 -14.50
CA GLN A 134 -4.37 6.91 -14.38
C GLN A 134 -4.77 6.42 -12.99
N LEU A 135 -3.87 5.70 -12.31
CA LEU A 135 -4.11 5.11 -10.99
C LEU A 135 -3.74 6.04 -9.83
N VAL A 136 -2.59 6.71 -9.94
CA VAL A 136 -2.00 7.55 -8.88
C VAL A 136 -2.42 9.02 -9.04
N GLY A 137 -2.59 9.48 -10.27
CA GLY A 137 -2.75 10.88 -10.64
C GLY A 137 -1.54 11.44 -11.41
N PRO A 138 -1.60 12.72 -11.83
CA PRO A 138 -0.60 13.33 -12.71
C PRO A 138 0.78 13.48 -12.06
N GLU A 139 0.85 13.54 -10.73
CA GLU A 139 2.09 13.71 -9.98
C GLU A 139 2.67 12.34 -9.60
N ILE A 140 3.45 11.75 -10.51
CA ILE A 140 4.05 10.43 -10.33
C ILE A 140 5.48 10.59 -9.77
N ALA A 141 5.79 9.83 -8.73
CA ALA A 141 7.15 9.67 -8.22
C ALA A 141 7.56 8.19 -8.23
N GLY A 142 8.77 7.90 -8.69
CA GLY A 142 9.36 6.57 -8.59
C GLY A 142 9.74 6.25 -7.16
N HIS A 143 9.22 5.15 -6.60
CA HIS A 143 9.51 4.74 -5.24
C HIS A 143 10.80 3.91 -5.17
N PRO A 144 11.79 4.22 -4.33
CA PRO A 144 13.11 3.56 -4.36
C PRO A 144 13.07 2.07 -4.00
N ASN A 145 11.99 1.58 -3.40
CA ASN A 145 11.80 0.15 -3.14
C ASN A 145 11.32 -0.55 -4.41
N TRP A 146 12.27 -0.94 -5.25
CA TRP A 146 12.06 -1.78 -6.42
C TRP A 146 12.83 -3.09 -6.24
N ASN A 147 12.37 -4.18 -6.88
CA ASN A 147 12.97 -5.48 -6.69
C ASN A 147 13.01 -6.28 -7.99
N LEU A 148 14.19 -6.74 -8.40
CA LEU A 148 14.32 -7.93 -9.25
C LEU A 148 14.17 -9.16 -8.35
N ARG A 149 13.18 -10.02 -8.63
CA ARG A 149 12.89 -11.23 -7.83
C ARG A 149 13.25 -12.50 -8.63
N PRO A 150 14.51 -12.96 -8.61
CA PRO A 150 14.93 -14.16 -9.31
C PRO A 150 14.57 -15.42 -8.48
N LYS A 151 13.44 -16.06 -8.77
CA LYS A 151 13.04 -17.30 -8.09
C LYS A 151 13.54 -18.53 -8.85
N THR A 152 14.47 -19.27 -8.26
CA THR A 152 14.93 -20.56 -8.78
C THR A 152 14.12 -21.72 -8.21
N PRO A 153 14.09 -22.90 -8.89
CA PRO A 153 13.37 -24.07 -8.40
C PRO A 153 13.81 -24.48 -6.99
N GLN A 154 12.84 -24.86 -6.14
CA GLN A 154 13.05 -25.33 -4.77
C GLN A 154 13.81 -24.34 -3.86
N ASN A 155 13.70 -23.04 -4.13
CA ASN A 155 14.38 -22.00 -3.35
C ASN A 155 13.45 -21.31 -2.33
N GLN A 156 13.40 -21.87 -1.12
CA GLN A 156 12.58 -21.34 -0.02
C GLN A 156 13.02 -19.93 0.43
N GLN A 157 14.28 -19.54 0.21
CA GLN A 157 14.76 -18.20 0.58
C GLN A 157 14.16 -17.10 -0.31
N MET A 158 13.62 -17.48 -1.47
CA MET A 158 12.96 -16.60 -2.42
C MET A 158 11.43 -16.70 -2.35
N ASP A 159 10.89 -17.48 -1.42
CA ASP A 159 9.45 -17.50 -1.13
C ASP A 159 9.06 -16.23 -0.39
N VAL A 160 7.94 -15.64 -0.82
CA VAL A 160 7.42 -14.40 -0.26
C VAL A 160 6.13 -14.74 0.48
N PRO A 161 6.08 -14.59 1.82
CA PRO A 161 4.90 -14.91 2.59
C PRO A 161 3.77 -13.91 2.32
N TRP A 162 2.56 -14.23 2.78
CA TRP A 162 1.43 -13.30 2.74
C TRP A 162 1.77 -11.99 3.45
N HIS A 163 1.62 -10.88 2.76
CA HIS A 163 1.87 -9.54 3.31
C HIS A 163 1.07 -8.49 2.54
N GLN A 164 1.08 -7.27 3.05
CA GLN A 164 0.72 -6.07 2.30
C GLN A 164 2.00 -5.26 2.08
N ASP A 165 2.23 -4.74 0.87
CA ASP A 165 3.43 -3.95 0.55
C ASP A 165 3.59 -2.75 1.51
N ASN A 166 2.47 -2.11 1.86
CA ASN A 166 2.45 -0.97 2.78
C ASN A 166 2.90 -1.32 4.21
N ALA A 167 3.03 -2.61 4.56
CA ALA A 167 3.54 -3.06 5.84
C ALA A 167 5.07 -2.90 5.96
N TYR A 168 5.78 -2.71 4.84
CA TYR A 168 7.20 -2.40 4.82
C TYR A 168 7.49 -0.89 4.85
N PHE A 169 6.46 -0.05 4.80
CA PHE A 169 6.60 1.40 4.76
C PHE A 169 6.36 2.03 6.13
N ALA A 170 6.87 3.25 6.29
CA ALA A 170 6.60 4.04 7.47
C ALA A 170 5.08 4.33 7.58
N PRO A 171 4.47 4.30 8.78
CA PRO A 171 3.01 4.44 8.94
C PRO A 171 2.43 5.72 8.32
N GLU A 172 3.23 6.77 8.17
CA GLU A 172 2.85 8.03 7.52
C GLU A 172 2.49 7.86 6.04
N LEU A 173 2.95 6.79 5.39
CA LEU A 173 2.64 6.48 4.00
C LEU A 173 1.27 5.80 3.81
N LEU A 174 0.55 5.44 4.87
CA LEU A 174 -0.77 4.78 4.77
C LEU A 174 -1.79 5.56 3.94
N GLY A 175 -1.75 6.89 4.03
CA GLY A 175 -2.62 7.79 3.26
C GLY A 175 -2.14 8.07 1.84
N THR A 176 -0.99 7.55 1.44
CA THR A 176 -0.39 7.75 0.11
C THR A 176 -0.59 6.50 -0.73
N PHE A 177 -1.14 6.66 -1.93
CA PHE A 177 -1.28 5.54 -2.85
C PHE A 177 0.08 5.20 -3.48
N VAL A 178 0.59 4.01 -3.20
CA VAL A 178 1.81 3.47 -3.82
C VAL A 178 1.40 2.31 -4.72
N GLY A 179 1.40 2.54 -6.03
CA GLY A 179 1.08 1.50 -7.00
C GLY A 179 2.29 0.62 -7.33
N THR A 180 2.07 -0.71 -7.39
CA THR A 180 3.09 -1.69 -7.77
C THR A 180 2.74 -2.29 -9.13
N ALA A 181 3.67 -2.21 -10.09
CA ALA A 181 3.58 -2.93 -11.36
C ALA A 181 4.46 -4.19 -11.29
N TRP A 182 3.83 -5.36 -11.27
CA TRP A 182 4.53 -6.64 -11.33
C TRP A 182 4.62 -7.11 -12.79
N ILE A 183 5.84 -7.20 -13.33
CA ILE A 183 6.10 -7.50 -14.73
C ILE A 183 6.92 -8.79 -14.81
N PRO A 184 6.35 -9.90 -15.34
CA PRO A 184 7.10 -11.13 -15.53
C PRO A 184 8.08 -10.99 -16.70
N PHE A 185 9.34 -11.37 -16.48
CA PHE A 185 10.34 -11.45 -17.56
C PHE A 185 10.43 -12.83 -18.20
N LEU A 186 9.61 -13.79 -17.77
CA LEU A 186 9.42 -15.13 -18.33
C LEU A 186 7.98 -15.57 -18.09
N ASP A 187 7.49 -16.57 -18.83
CA ASP A 187 6.11 -17.04 -18.66
C ASP A 187 5.89 -17.66 -17.27
N VAL A 188 4.94 -17.11 -16.52
CA VAL A 188 4.64 -17.56 -15.16
C VAL A 188 3.36 -18.38 -15.06
N ASN A 189 3.39 -19.37 -14.18
CA ASN A 189 2.29 -20.23 -13.82
C ASN A 189 2.39 -20.64 -12.34
N ALA A 190 1.43 -21.43 -11.87
CA ALA A 190 1.39 -21.87 -10.48
C ALA A 190 2.64 -22.69 -10.06
N GLY A 191 3.30 -23.37 -11.00
CA GLY A 191 4.47 -24.22 -10.73
C GLY A 191 5.81 -23.49 -10.71
N ASN A 192 5.92 -22.26 -11.24
CA ASN A 192 7.17 -21.49 -11.25
C ASN A 192 7.09 -20.16 -10.49
N GLY A 193 6.07 -20.01 -9.62
CA GLY A 193 5.98 -18.89 -8.68
C GLY A 193 5.27 -17.66 -9.21
N CYS A 194 4.12 -17.82 -9.88
CA CYS A 194 3.23 -16.70 -10.17
C CYS A 194 2.74 -16.01 -8.88
N MET A 195 2.36 -14.73 -8.99
CA MET A 195 1.77 -13.98 -7.88
C MET A 195 0.45 -14.60 -7.40
N GLN A 196 0.24 -14.60 -6.09
CA GLN A 196 -1.04 -14.87 -5.45
C GLN A 196 -1.55 -13.57 -4.81
N MET A 197 -2.84 -13.26 -5.01
CA MET A 197 -3.44 -12.01 -4.54
C MET A 197 -4.75 -12.31 -3.80
N VAL A 198 -4.98 -11.64 -2.68
CA VAL A 198 -6.27 -11.66 -1.98
C VAL A 198 -7.15 -10.54 -2.50
N LYS A 199 -8.27 -10.91 -3.14
CA LYS A 199 -9.28 -9.94 -3.55
C LYS A 199 -9.81 -9.17 -2.34
N TYR A 200 -10.07 -7.87 -2.53
CA TYR A 200 -10.68 -6.98 -1.54
C TYR A 200 -9.82 -6.68 -0.30
N GLY A 201 -8.58 -7.19 -0.23
CA GLY A 201 -7.70 -7.00 0.92
C GLY A 201 -7.38 -5.53 1.21
N HIS A 202 -7.34 -4.70 0.16
CA HIS A 202 -7.06 -3.26 0.24
C HIS A 202 -8.20 -2.44 0.87
N ARG A 203 -9.44 -2.93 0.83
CA ARG A 203 -10.65 -2.12 1.12
C ARG A 203 -10.73 -1.61 2.55
N LYS A 204 -10.13 -2.32 3.51
CA LYS A 204 -10.14 -1.89 4.92
C LYS A 204 -9.26 -0.66 5.15
N GLY A 205 -8.32 -0.34 4.25
CA GLY A 205 -7.42 0.81 4.40
C GLY A 205 -6.53 0.71 5.63
N VAL A 206 -6.32 -0.49 6.18
CA VAL A 206 -5.44 -0.75 7.31
C VAL A 206 -4.33 -1.68 6.86
N THR A 207 -3.16 -1.49 7.46
CA THR A 207 -2.05 -2.42 7.35
C THR A 207 -2.19 -3.47 8.43
N ALA A 208 -2.33 -4.73 8.03
CA ALA A 208 -2.24 -5.86 8.93
C ALA A 208 -0.85 -5.88 9.59
N LYS A 209 -0.79 -6.33 10.84
CA LYS A 209 0.48 -6.45 11.56
C LYS A 209 1.41 -7.37 10.76
N HIS A 210 2.52 -6.80 10.28
CA HIS A 210 3.54 -7.55 9.56
C HIS A 210 4.19 -8.55 10.51
N VAL A 211 4.17 -9.84 10.14
CA VAL A 211 4.99 -10.86 10.79
C VAL A 211 6.20 -11.04 9.88
N CYS A 212 7.29 -10.36 10.23
CA CYS A 212 8.51 -10.37 9.42
C CYS A 212 9.13 -11.77 9.40
N CYS A 213 9.62 -12.19 8.23
CA CYS A 213 10.21 -13.49 7.93
C CYS A 213 11.49 -13.81 8.77
N MET A 214 12.02 -12.85 9.52
CA MET A 214 13.19 -13.02 10.40
C MET A 214 12.72 -13.09 11.86
N GLY A 215 12.30 -14.28 12.30
CA GLY A 215 11.89 -14.47 13.70
C GLY A 215 11.21 -15.79 14.08
N GLY A 216 11.24 -16.83 13.24
CA GLY A 216 10.71 -18.15 13.61
C GLY A 216 9.18 -18.21 13.80
N THR A 217 8.42 -17.36 13.11
CA THR A 217 6.94 -17.35 13.12
C THR A 217 6.37 -17.40 11.70
N CYS A 218 7.03 -18.16 10.82
CA CYS A 218 6.44 -18.62 9.56
C CYS A 218 5.45 -19.74 9.88
N ASP A 219 4.31 -19.39 10.47
CA ASP A 219 3.15 -20.27 10.39
C ASP A 219 2.62 -20.15 8.97
N ASP A 220 3.17 -21.00 8.09
CA ASP A 220 2.81 -21.18 6.68
C ASP A 220 1.41 -21.80 6.50
N GLU A 221 0.44 -21.45 7.36
CA GLU A 221 -0.96 -21.77 7.08
C GLU A 221 -1.49 -20.80 6.03
N ALA A 222 -1.08 -21.04 4.78
CA ALA A 222 -1.79 -20.55 3.62
C ALA A 222 -3.27 -20.94 3.77
N PRO A 223 -4.22 -20.04 3.46
CA PRO A 223 -5.60 -20.47 3.28
C PRO A 223 -5.60 -21.61 2.27
N GLU A 224 -6.27 -22.72 2.57
CA GLU A 224 -6.43 -23.83 1.62
C GLU A 224 -6.84 -23.28 0.26
N ASP A 225 -6.26 -23.83 -0.82
CA ASP A 225 -6.63 -23.52 -2.20
C ASP A 225 -8.13 -23.77 -2.41
N VAL A 226 -8.91 -22.72 -2.21
CA VAL A 226 -10.36 -22.76 -2.37
C VAL A 226 -10.68 -22.48 -3.83
N SER A 227 -11.40 -23.40 -4.45
CA SER A 227 -11.89 -23.22 -5.82
C SER A 227 -12.61 -21.87 -5.97
N PHE A 228 -12.49 -21.26 -7.16
CA PHE A 228 -13.05 -19.94 -7.49
C PHE A 228 -14.51 -19.74 -7.00
N THR A 229 -15.32 -20.81 -7.09
CA THR A 229 -16.72 -20.83 -6.66
C THR A 229 -16.87 -20.70 -5.15
N LYS A 230 -16.00 -21.36 -4.37
CA LYS A 230 -16.03 -21.35 -2.90
C LYS A 230 -15.53 -20.01 -2.37
N SER A 231 -14.47 -19.44 -2.95
CA SER A 231 -13.97 -18.10 -2.63
C SER A 231 -15.01 -17.01 -2.91
N ARG A 232 -15.71 -17.11 -4.04
CA ARG A 232 -16.81 -16.20 -4.39
C ARG A 232 -17.98 -16.30 -3.39
N GLN A 233 -18.33 -17.51 -2.95
CA GLN A 233 -19.39 -17.70 -1.94
C GLN A 233 -18.99 -17.13 -0.58
N VAL A 234 -17.76 -17.35 -0.12
CA VAL A 234 -17.26 -16.79 1.14
C VAL A 234 -17.25 -15.25 1.08
N ALA A 235 -16.77 -14.66 -0.02
CA ALA A 235 -16.79 -13.21 -0.20
C ALA A 235 -18.21 -12.64 -0.26
N LEU A 236 -19.14 -13.31 -0.95
CA LEU A 236 -20.56 -12.92 -0.99
C LEU A 236 -21.22 -13.02 0.40
N GLN A 237 -20.84 -14.03 1.19
CA GLN A 237 -21.33 -14.21 2.55
C GLN A 237 -20.83 -13.09 3.48
N ALA A 238 -19.52 -12.80 3.44
CA ALA A 238 -18.92 -11.70 4.19
C ALA A 238 -19.51 -10.34 3.82
N MET A 239 -19.77 -10.10 2.52
CA MET A 239 -20.45 -8.88 2.06
C MET A 239 -21.89 -8.78 2.57
N LYS A 240 -22.64 -9.88 2.57
CA LYS A 240 -24.01 -9.92 3.13
C LYS A 240 -24.02 -9.65 4.63
N GLU A 241 -23.05 -10.19 5.37
CA GLU A 241 -22.89 -9.97 6.81
C GLU A 241 -22.56 -8.51 7.12
N ALA A 242 -21.61 -7.91 6.38
CA ALA A 242 -21.27 -6.49 6.50
C ALA A 242 -22.47 -5.56 6.21
N ILE A 243 -23.27 -5.87 5.18
CA ILE A 243 -24.50 -5.13 4.87
C ILE A 243 -25.53 -5.28 6.00
N LYS A 244 -25.68 -6.48 6.57
CA LYS A 244 -26.59 -6.74 7.69
C LYS A 244 -26.16 -5.99 8.95
N GLU A 245 -24.86 -5.92 9.21
CA GLU A 245 -24.31 -5.21 10.37
C GLU A 245 -24.46 -3.69 10.22
N THR A 246 -24.29 -3.16 9.01
CA THR A 246 -24.54 -1.75 8.68
C THR A 246 -26.02 -1.40 8.83
N LYS A 247 -26.94 -2.25 8.34
CA LYS A 247 -28.38 -2.04 8.56
C LYS A 247 -28.75 -2.07 10.05
N LYS A 248 -28.15 -2.99 10.82
CA LYS A 248 -28.37 -3.07 12.27
C LYS A 248 -27.84 -1.83 13.00
N SER A 249 -26.72 -1.27 12.58
CA SER A 249 -26.18 -0.03 13.16
C SER A 249 -27.03 1.20 12.79
N GLU A 250 -27.54 1.26 11.55
CA GLU A 250 -28.50 2.28 11.11
C GLU A 250 -29.83 2.20 11.87
N ASP A 251 -30.36 1.00 12.09
CA ASP A 251 -31.60 0.80 12.85
C ASP A 251 -31.42 1.14 14.34
N ALA A 252 -30.28 0.77 14.93
CA ALA A 252 -29.92 1.20 16.29
C ALA A 252 -29.78 2.74 16.39
N ALA A 253 -29.26 3.39 15.35
CA ALA A 253 -29.18 4.85 15.30
C ALA A 253 -30.58 5.50 15.14
N LYS A 254 -31.48 4.92 14.34
CA LYS A 254 -32.88 5.35 14.23
C LYS A 254 -33.62 5.18 15.56
N GLU A 255 -33.40 4.10 16.28
CA GLU A 255 -34.02 3.86 17.58
C GLU A 255 -33.51 4.84 18.65
N LYS A 256 -32.19 5.14 18.66
CA LYS A 256 -31.63 6.21 19.51
C LYS A 256 -32.25 7.57 19.20
N ARG A 257 -32.49 7.90 17.93
CA ARG A 257 -33.18 9.14 17.53
C ARG A 257 -34.63 9.17 18.04
N LYS A 258 -35.38 8.08 17.89
CA LYS A 258 -36.75 7.97 18.42
C LYS A 258 -36.79 8.15 19.95
N LYS A 259 -35.90 7.48 20.69
CA LYS A 259 -35.79 7.64 22.15
C LYS A 259 -35.45 9.06 22.56
N LYS A 260 -34.56 9.73 21.81
CA LYS A 260 -34.23 11.15 22.04
C LYS A 260 -35.44 12.06 21.79
N ASP A 261 -36.21 11.82 20.73
CA ASP A 261 -37.41 12.61 20.41
C ASP A 261 -38.53 12.39 21.43
N GLU A 262 -38.70 11.16 21.94
CA GLU A 262 -39.62 10.84 23.04
C GLU A 262 -39.21 11.51 24.35
N LEU A 263 -37.91 11.46 24.69
CA LEU A 263 -37.37 12.16 25.86
C LEU A 263 -37.61 13.68 25.76
N PHE A 264 -37.43 14.26 24.57
CA PHE A 264 -37.68 15.68 24.31
C PHE A 264 -39.17 16.03 24.44
N LYS A 265 -40.08 15.14 24.02
CA LYS A 265 -41.53 15.29 24.22
C LYS A 265 -41.92 15.16 25.69
N GLN A 266 -41.28 14.26 26.46
CA GLN A 266 -41.50 14.12 27.90
C GLN A 266 -41.01 15.36 28.67
N GLN A 267 -39.82 15.88 28.32
CA GLN A 267 -39.28 17.12 28.87
C GLN A 267 -40.16 18.34 28.57
N LYS A 268 -40.86 18.37 27.43
CA LYS A 268 -41.86 19.41 27.12
C LYS A 268 -43.17 19.29 27.91
N LYS A 269 -43.55 18.07 28.33
CA LYS A 269 -44.76 17.81 29.13
C LYS A 269 -44.54 18.10 30.61
N GLN A 270 -43.32 17.88 31.11
CA GLN A 270 -42.90 18.43 32.38
C GLN A 270 -42.80 19.95 32.20
N LYS A 271 -43.65 20.73 32.86
CA LYS A 271 -43.45 22.18 32.99
C LYS A 271 -42.19 22.39 33.82
N ILE A 272 -41.03 22.37 33.16
CA ILE A 272 -39.74 22.74 33.76
C ILE A 272 -39.93 24.19 34.22
N GLN A 273 -39.94 24.40 35.54
CA GLN A 273 -39.84 25.75 36.08
C GLN A 273 -38.56 26.36 35.53
N PRO A 274 -38.56 27.66 35.13
CA PRO A 274 -37.34 28.31 34.66
C PRO A 274 -36.23 28.07 35.69
N LEU A 275 -35.08 27.59 35.20
CA LEU A 275 -33.88 27.42 36.03
C LEU A 275 -33.67 28.73 36.80
N PRO A 276 -33.38 28.67 38.11
CA PRO A 276 -33.21 29.87 38.89
C PRO A 276 -32.08 30.72 38.30
N LEU A 277 -32.22 32.05 38.44
CA LEU A 277 -31.47 33.04 37.66
C LEU A 277 -29.95 32.97 37.89
N ASP A 278 -29.54 32.45 39.04
CA ASP A 278 -28.17 32.11 39.42
C ASP A 278 -27.58 31.02 38.52
N VAL A 279 -28.31 29.94 38.27
CA VAL A 279 -27.85 28.83 37.42
C VAL A 279 -27.75 29.27 35.95
N LEU A 280 -28.68 30.11 35.48
CA LEU A 280 -28.61 30.67 34.13
C LEU A 280 -27.39 31.57 33.94
N LYS A 281 -27.07 32.42 34.93
CA LYS A 281 -25.86 33.25 34.93
C LYS A 281 -24.59 32.40 34.96
N GLU A 282 -24.56 31.30 35.71
CA GLU A 282 -23.41 30.38 35.72
C GLU A 282 -23.24 29.66 34.38
N VAL A 283 -24.32 29.19 33.75
CA VAL A 283 -24.25 28.52 32.45
C VAL A 283 -23.82 29.50 31.35
N GLU A 284 -24.30 30.73 31.39
CA GLU A 284 -23.91 31.77 30.44
C GLU A 284 -22.45 32.21 30.66
N ALA A 285 -22.01 32.33 31.91
CA ALA A 285 -20.61 32.58 32.26
C ALA A 285 -19.70 31.41 31.82
N ALA A 286 -20.12 30.16 32.02
CA ALA A 286 -19.39 28.98 31.61
C ALA A 286 -19.26 28.91 30.08
N ARG A 287 -20.35 29.19 29.35
CA ARG A 287 -20.35 29.27 27.89
C ARG A 287 -19.44 30.38 27.37
N THR A 288 -19.45 31.53 28.04
CA THR A 288 -18.59 32.66 27.68
C THR A 288 -17.11 32.31 27.90
N ARG A 289 -16.77 31.70 29.05
CA ARG A 289 -15.42 31.18 29.32
C ARG A 289 -14.98 30.14 28.31
N GLU A 290 -15.86 29.23 27.90
CA GLU A 290 -15.55 28.21 26.88
C GLU A 290 -15.29 28.86 25.52
N LEU A 291 -16.07 29.88 25.15
CA LEU A 291 -15.89 30.63 23.90
C LEU A 291 -14.59 31.43 23.90
N GLU A 292 -14.26 32.07 25.02
CA GLU A 292 -13.00 32.79 25.25
C GLU A 292 -11.81 31.84 25.17
N MET A 293 -11.88 30.68 25.83
CA MET A 293 -10.84 29.65 25.79
C MET A 293 -10.62 29.14 24.36
N LYS A 294 -11.70 28.87 23.61
CA LYS A 294 -11.61 28.46 22.19
C LYS A 294 -11.02 29.56 21.31
N THR A 295 -11.32 30.82 21.60
CA THR A 295 -10.79 31.98 20.85
C THR A 295 -9.31 32.17 21.13
N GLN A 296 -8.89 32.11 22.39
CA GLN A 296 -7.47 32.16 22.80
C GLN A 296 -6.67 31.00 22.19
N LEU A 297 -7.22 29.77 22.22
CA LEU A 297 -6.56 28.60 21.63
C LEU A 297 -6.38 28.76 20.11
N LYS A 298 -7.35 29.41 19.43
CA LYS A 298 -7.27 29.71 17.98
C LYS A 298 -6.23 30.80 17.69
N GLN A 299 -6.13 31.83 18.55
CA GLN A 299 -5.13 32.89 18.45
C GLN A 299 -3.71 32.36 18.67
N GLN A 300 -3.47 31.56 19.72
CA GLN A 300 -2.18 30.90 19.96
C GLN A 300 -1.77 30.01 18.78
N LYS A 301 -2.71 29.25 18.19
CA LYS A 301 -2.43 28.44 16.99
C LYS A 301 -2.02 29.30 15.78
N LEU A 302 -2.61 30.48 15.62
CA LEU A 302 -2.27 31.41 14.53
C LEU A 302 -0.89 32.06 14.74
N GLU A 303 -0.58 32.50 15.96
CA GLU A 303 0.72 33.08 16.31
C GLU A 303 1.86 32.07 16.20
N THR A 304 1.61 30.81 16.62
CA THR A 304 2.57 29.72 16.47
C THR A 304 2.85 29.43 15.00
N LYS A 305 1.81 29.40 14.15
CA LYS A 305 1.95 29.24 12.70
C LYS A 305 2.71 30.42 12.06
N ALA A 306 2.44 31.65 12.48
CA ALA A 306 3.13 32.84 11.98
C ALA A 306 4.62 32.85 12.36
N SER A 307 4.96 32.51 13.61
CA SER A 307 6.35 32.38 14.07
C SER A 307 7.11 31.26 13.34
N GLN A 308 6.47 30.12 13.08
CA GLN A 308 7.05 29.03 12.30
C GLN A 308 7.27 29.42 10.82
N ALA A 309 6.36 30.20 10.23
CA ALA A 309 6.52 30.71 8.86
C ALA A 309 7.66 31.74 8.72
N VAL A 310 7.85 32.62 9.71
CA VAL A 310 8.96 33.58 9.75
C VAL A 310 10.31 32.87 9.94
N LYS A 311 10.39 31.85 10.80
CA LYS A 311 11.60 31.00 10.92
C LYS A 311 11.92 30.28 9.61
N ARG A 312 10.92 29.75 8.90
CA ARG A 312 11.12 29.11 7.58
C ARG A 312 11.59 30.09 6.49
N ARG A 313 11.20 31.37 6.53
CA ARG A 313 11.69 32.39 5.59
C ARG A 313 13.13 32.83 5.85
N LYS A 314 13.62 32.78 7.09
CA LYS A 314 15.01 33.13 7.44
C LYS A 314 16.04 32.02 7.14
N ILE A 315 15.61 30.81 6.76
CA ILE A 315 16.48 29.64 6.51
C ILE A 315 16.57 29.28 5.00
N LYS A 316 16.22 30.19 4.09
CA LYS A 316 16.54 30.02 2.65
C LYS A 316 17.90 30.66 2.33
N PRO A 317 18.93 29.92 1.90
CA PRO A 317 20.16 30.51 1.39
C PRO A 317 19.89 31.14 0.01
N ALA A 318 20.51 32.30 -0.24
CA ALA A 318 20.53 32.94 -1.54
C ALA A 318 21.20 32.01 -2.56
N ARG A 319 20.51 31.74 -3.67
CA ARG A 319 21.07 31.00 -4.82
C ARG A 319 21.92 32.00 -5.60
N ALA A 320 23.22 31.73 -5.69
CA ALA A 320 24.18 32.51 -6.46
C ALA A 320 23.85 32.47 -7.96
N VAL A 321 23.95 33.63 -8.59
CA VAL A 321 24.35 33.83 -10.00
C VAL A 321 25.65 34.62 -9.93
#